data_AF-A0A2A4Q4I8-F1
#
_entry.id   AF-A0A2A4Q4I8-F1
#
_cell.length_a   1.000
_cell.length_b   1.000
_cell.length_c   1.000
_cell.angle_alpha   90.00
_cell.angle_beta   90.00
_cell.angle_gamma   90.00
#
_symmetry.space_group_name_H-M   'P 1'
#
loop_
_entity.id
_entity.type
_entity.pdbx_description
1 polymer ?
#
loop_
_entity_poly.entity_id
_entity_poly.type
_entity_poly.pdbx_seq_one_letter_code
_entity_poly.pdbx_strand_id
1 'polypeptide(L)'
;MIGEVMVTRWAYEAMVVNQFKTNNYEKHFYKYDKEKSIADFKKNYWIPRLKSKVDDCVKNIGSPDHEEQVRNDLLLIHNELRLGVFPFKEISDIFPVTLIDSIHYESFNAKIGKRIKIYLDSLLHYYIQRRNNIARSKDKLVAKMNSDETKRTKFIRIKNMYDNESLRDLAVNKNEINRIKEIDGELVQQADPIYMNPVSQGNIRTHFFAPKKTLFGKLYDTFWINILVIWLMSLFLMISLYLNLFRKILEYPGILIDKLQKLLPKKEAEA
;
A
#
# COMPACT_ATOMS: atom_id res chain seq x y z
N MET A 1 -2.19 9.17 -12.44
CA MET A 1 -2.69 8.54 -13.68
C MET A 1 -1.62 8.34 -14.76
N ILE A 2 -0.70 9.29 -15.00
CA ILE A 2 0.29 9.19 -16.09
C ILE A 2 1.24 7.98 -15.99
N GLY A 3 1.64 7.59 -14.78
CA GLY A 3 2.64 6.54 -14.58
C GLY A 3 2.21 5.12 -15.02
N GLU A 4 0.92 4.84 -15.15
CA GLU A 4 0.44 3.48 -15.48
C GLU A 4 0.59 3.11 -16.95
N VAL A 5 0.71 4.12 -17.82
CA VAL A 5 0.96 3.94 -19.26
C VAL A 5 2.46 3.71 -19.53
N MET A 6 3.33 4.11 -18.61
CA MET A 6 4.78 4.02 -18.77
C MET A 6 5.27 2.60 -18.51
N VAL A 7 5.70 1.89 -19.55
CA VAL A 7 6.35 0.57 -19.47
C VAL A 7 7.53 0.59 -18.48
N THR A 8 8.29 1.68 -18.45
CA THR A 8 9.45 1.86 -17.56
C THR A 8 9.08 1.77 -16.08
N ARG A 9 7.91 2.26 -15.67
CA ARG A 9 7.42 2.12 -14.28
C ARG A 9 7.23 0.65 -13.92
N TRP A 10 6.54 -0.10 -14.77
CA TRP A 10 6.25 -1.52 -14.55
C TRP A 10 7.53 -2.35 -14.49
N ALA A 11 8.45 -2.11 -15.43
CA ALA A 11 9.74 -2.78 -15.50
C ALA A 11 10.60 -2.47 -14.26
N TYR A 12 10.66 -1.20 -13.87
CA TYR A 12 11.43 -0.75 -12.72
C TYR A 12 10.88 -1.35 -11.41
N GLU A 13 9.57 -1.29 -11.18
CA GLU A 13 8.96 -1.88 -9.99
C GLU A 13 9.16 -3.41 -9.95
N ALA A 14 9.05 -4.09 -11.10
CA ALA A 14 9.32 -5.53 -11.19
C ALA A 14 10.77 -5.86 -10.78
N MET A 15 11.74 -5.12 -11.32
CA MET A 15 13.15 -5.32 -11.05
C MET A 15 13.48 -5.04 -9.58
N VAL A 16 13.05 -3.90 -9.05
CA VAL A 16 13.32 -3.48 -7.66
C VAL A 16 12.72 -4.49 -6.68
N VAL A 17 11.43 -4.81 -6.83
CA VAL A 17 10.74 -5.72 -5.90
C VAL A 17 11.34 -7.13 -5.96
N ASN A 18 11.65 -7.62 -7.17
CA ASN A 18 12.26 -8.94 -7.33
C ASN A 18 13.66 -8.97 -6.72
N GLN A 19 14.54 -8.06 -7.12
CA GLN A 19 15.92 -8.00 -6.63
C GLN A 19 15.97 -7.86 -5.10
N PHE A 20 15.08 -7.05 -4.52
CA PHE A 20 14.99 -6.90 -3.07
C PHE A 20 14.54 -8.17 -2.36
N LYS A 21 13.47 -8.83 -2.84
CA LYS A 21 12.87 -9.98 -2.14
C LYS A 21 13.61 -11.31 -2.37
N THR A 22 14.14 -11.52 -3.57
CA THR A 22 14.57 -12.87 -4.01
C THR A 22 16.09 -13.07 -3.96
N ASN A 23 16.87 -12.03 -3.66
CA ASN A 23 18.32 -12.17 -3.59
C ASN A 23 18.74 -13.17 -2.49
N ASN A 24 19.94 -13.73 -2.63
CA ASN A 24 20.41 -14.82 -1.79
C ASN A 24 20.63 -14.43 -0.33
N TYR A 25 20.64 -13.13 0.01
CA TYR A 25 20.70 -12.65 1.37
C TYR A 25 19.30 -12.38 1.93
N GLU A 26 18.55 -11.46 1.32
CA GLU A 26 17.26 -10.98 1.83
C GLU A 26 16.17 -12.05 1.83
N LYS A 27 16.20 -13.05 0.94
CA LYS A 27 15.19 -14.14 0.94
C LYS A 27 15.08 -14.87 2.29
N HIS A 28 16.16 -14.88 3.08
CA HIS A 28 16.19 -15.49 4.41
C HIS A 28 15.54 -14.60 5.48
N PHE A 29 15.60 -13.28 5.32
CA PHE A 29 15.22 -12.30 6.34
C PHE A 29 13.94 -11.55 6.03
N TYR A 30 13.54 -11.46 4.75
CA TYR A 30 12.42 -10.68 4.26
C TYR A 30 11.13 -10.92 5.04
N LYS A 31 10.80 -12.19 5.35
CA LYS A 31 9.61 -12.50 6.16
C LYS A 31 9.68 -11.88 7.56
N TYR A 32 10.83 -11.95 8.21
CA TYR A 32 11.02 -11.39 9.55
C TYR A 32 11.00 -9.86 9.51
N ASP A 33 11.69 -9.27 8.54
CA ASP A 33 11.76 -7.81 8.41
C ASP A 33 10.41 -7.21 8.01
N LYS A 34 9.65 -7.91 7.18
CA LYS A 34 8.27 -7.57 6.86
C LYS A 34 7.39 -7.52 8.10
N GLU A 35 7.33 -8.62 8.85
CA GLU A 35 6.48 -8.72 10.04
C GLU A 35 6.91 -7.72 11.12
N LYS A 36 8.23 -7.48 11.25
CA LYS A 36 8.78 -6.47 12.15
C LYS A 36 8.35 -5.07 11.73
N SER A 37 8.47 -4.73 10.45
CA SER A 37 8.06 -3.44 9.90
C SER A 37 6.57 -3.18 10.12
N ILE A 38 5.69 -4.16 9.87
CA ILE A 38 4.26 -4.06 10.14
C ILE A 38 4.00 -3.77 11.63
N ALA A 39 4.64 -4.51 12.54
CA ALA A 39 4.47 -4.32 13.98
C ALA A 39 5.00 -2.96 14.46
N ASP A 40 6.17 -2.54 13.96
CA ASP A 40 6.77 -1.25 14.29
C ASP A 40 5.92 -0.09 13.75
N PHE A 41 5.36 -0.20 12.53
CA PHE A 41 4.45 0.81 11.99
C PHE A 41 3.21 0.98 12.87
N LYS A 42 2.57 -0.13 13.25
CA LYS A 42 1.38 -0.11 14.09
C LYS A 42 1.67 0.50 15.47
N LYS A 43 2.77 0.08 16.09
CA LYS A 43 3.22 0.54 17.41
C LYS A 43 3.61 2.02 17.43
N ASN A 44 4.39 2.47 16.45
CA ASN A 44 5.01 3.81 16.48
C ASN A 44 4.17 4.91 15.84
N TYR A 45 3.32 4.59 14.87
CA TYR A 45 2.60 5.60 14.09
C TYR A 45 1.08 5.44 14.18
N TRP A 46 0.55 4.26 13.85
CA TRP A 46 -0.90 4.07 13.75
C TRP A 46 -1.61 4.18 15.12
N ILE A 47 -1.15 3.45 16.15
CA ILE A 47 -1.76 3.50 17.49
C ILE A 47 -1.66 4.91 18.11
N PRO A 48 -0.48 5.58 18.14
CA PRO A 48 -0.38 6.92 18.68
C PRO A 48 -1.26 7.93 17.95
N ARG A 49 -1.36 7.84 16.61
CA ARG A 49 -2.22 8.72 15.81
C ARG A 49 -3.70 8.55 16.17
N LEU A 50 -4.18 7.31 16.30
CA LEU A 50 -5.55 7.05 16.72
C LEU A 50 -5.82 7.56 18.14
N LYS A 51 -4.88 7.37 19.07
CA LYS A 51 -5.02 7.92 20.43
C LYS A 51 -5.12 9.44 20.45
N SER A 52 -4.29 10.12 19.65
CA SER A 52 -4.36 11.58 19.51
C SER A 52 -5.73 12.02 19.01
N LYS A 53 -6.24 11.38 17.95
CA LYS A 53 -7.57 11.68 17.40
C LYS A 53 -8.70 11.44 18.41
N VAL A 54 -8.60 10.38 19.22
CA VAL A 54 -9.56 10.13 20.31
C VAL A 54 -9.48 11.25 21.35
N ASP A 55 -8.29 11.69 21.74
CA ASP A 55 -8.11 12.78 22.70
C ASP A 55 -8.66 14.11 22.16
N ASP A 56 -8.44 14.41 20.87
CA ASP A 56 -9.01 15.58 20.19
C ASP A 56 -10.54 15.53 20.17
N CYS A 57 -11.13 14.37 19.85
CA CYS A 57 -12.58 14.16 19.89
C CYS A 57 -13.15 14.37 21.30
N VAL A 58 -12.49 13.82 22.34
CA VAL A 58 -12.96 13.96 23.74
C VAL A 58 -12.89 15.42 24.21
N LYS A 59 -11.90 16.18 23.75
CA LYS A 59 -11.72 17.59 24.12
C LYS A 59 -12.75 18.50 23.47
N ASN A 60 -13.10 18.25 22.20
CA ASN A 60 -13.90 19.15 21.39
C ASN A 60 -15.38 18.71 21.25
N ILE A 61 -15.77 17.58 21.83
CA ILE A 61 -17.15 17.11 21.80
C ILE A 61 -18.09 18.14 22.46
N GLY A 62 -19.14 18.55 21.76
CA GLY A 62 -20.09 19.56 22.24
C GLY A 62 -19.72 21.01 21.94
N SER A 63 -18.59 21.27 21.26
CA SER A 63 -18.24 22.59 20.73
C SER A 63 -18.78 22.75 19.30
N PRO A 64 -19.72 23.70 19.03
CA PRO A 64 -20.31 23.88 17.70
C PRO A 64 -19.26 24.15 16.61
N ASP A 65 -18.21 24.92 16.94
CA ASP A 65 -17.16 25.30 15.99
C ASP A 65 -16.28 24.13 15.53
N HIS A 66 -16.30 23.00 16.25
CA HIS A 66 -15.46 21.84 15.99
C HIS A 66 -16.26 20.59 15.59
N GLU A 67 -17.58 20.72 15.41
CA GLU A 67 -18.46 19.57 15.13
C GLU A 67 -18.04 18.81 13.87
N GLU A 68 -17.76 19.52 12.77
CA GLU A 68 -17.35 18.89 11.51
C GLU A 68 -16.01 18.13 11.66
N GLN A 69 -15.05 18.72 12.38
CA GLN A 69 -13.76 18.09 12.65
C GLN A 69 -13.95 16.80 13.47
N VAL A 70 -14.75 16.85 14.54
CA VAL A 70 -15.01 15.68 15.39
C VAL A 70 -15.73 14.58 14.61
N ARG A 71 -16.69 14.93 13.75
CA ARG A 71 -17.36 13.95 12.87
C ARG A 71 -16.38 13.24 11.96
N ASN A 72 -15.47 13.99 11.32
CA ASN A 72 -14.46 13.43 10.43
C ASN A 72 -13.45 12.55 11.19
N ASP A 73 -12.99 13.00 12.36
CA ASP A 73 -12.04 12.25 13.19
C ASP A 73 -12.65 10.94 13.72
N LEU A 74 -13.93 10.97 14.14
CA LEU A 74 -14.66 9.77 14.55
C LEU A 74 -14.88 8.80 13.38
N LEU A 75 -15.20 9.31 12.19
CA LEU A 75 -15.34 8.49 10.99
C LEU A 75 -14.02 7.78 10.65
N LEU A 76 -12.89 8.50 10.73
CA LEU A 76 -11.56 7.93 10.54
C LEU A 76 -11.28 6.82 11.56
N ILE A 77 -11.50 7.08 12.86
CA ILE A 77 -11.26 6.09 13.91
C ILE A 77 -12.12 4.86 13.67
N HIS A 78 -13.41 5.06 13.36
CA HIS A 78 -14.34 3.98 13.04
C HIS A 78 -13.85 3.14 11.85
N ASN A 79 -13.49 3.79 10.75
CA ASN A 79 -13.04 3.12 9.53
C ASN A 79 -11.74 2.34 9.76
N GLU A 80 -10.75 2.93 10.42
CA GLU A 80 -9.48 2.28 10.72
C GLU A 80 -9.63 1.07 11.64
N LEU A 81 -10.49 1.17 12.66
CA LEU A 81 -10.77 0.04 13.56
C LEU A 81 -11.55 -1.06 12.83
N ARG A 82 -12.52 -0.71 11.99
CA ARG A 82 -13.31 -1.66 11.19
C ARG A 82 -12.48 -2.34 10.10
N LEU A 83 -11.62 -1.59 9.41
CA LEU A 83 -10.61 -2.12 8.50
C LEU A 83 -9.60 -3.00 9.22
N GLY A 84 -9.37 -2.76 10.52
CA GLY A 84 -8.61 -3.65 11.38
C GLY A 84 -9.25 -5.03 11.58
N VAL A 85 -10.58 -5.13 11.61
CA VAL A 85 -11.32 -6.35 11.96
C VAL A 85 -11.33 -7.42 10.85
N PHE A 86 -11.26 -7.03 9.57
CA PHE A 86 -11.48 -7.96 8.45
C PHE A 86 -10.22 -8.59 7.79
N PRO A 87 -9.02 -8.01 7.87
CA PRO A 87 -7.76 -8.65 7.49
C PRO A 87 -6.88 -9.06 8.68
N PHE A 88 -7.12 -8.53 9.89
CA PHE A 88 -6.32 -8.79 11.09
C PHE A 88 -7.22 -9.38 12.18
N LYS A 89 -7.29 -10.72 12.23
CA LYS A 89 -8.04 -11.49 13.24
C LYS A 89 -7.69 -11.09 14.68
N GLU A 90 -6.54 -10.44 14.87
CA GLU A 90 -6.04 -9.97 16.15
C GLU A 90 -6.81 -8.78 16.72
N ILE A 91 -7.45 -7.96 15.87
CA ILE A 91 -8.25 -6.82 16.33
C ILE A 91 -9.64 -7.30 16.75
N SER A 92 -10.24 -8.28 16.07
CA SER A 92 -11.55 -8.84 16.45
C SER A 92 -11.53 -9.52 17.82
N ASP A 93 -10.39 -10.08 18.23
CA ASP A 93 -10.24 -10.74 19.53
C ASP A 93 -10.07 -9.73 20.68
N ILE A 94 -9.62 -8.51 20.37
CA ILE A 94 -9.31 -7.47 21.37
C ILE A 94 -10.44 -6.43 21.43
N PHE A 95 -10.98 -5.99 20.29
CA PHE A 95 -12.00 -4.95 20.19
C PHE A 95 -13.40 -5.55 19.99
N PRO A 96 -14.37 -5.27 20.90
CA PRO A 96 -15.76 -5.62 20.67
C PRO A 96 -16.33 -4.86 19.47
N VAL A 97 -16.96 -5.57 18.54
CA VAL A 97 -17.63 -4.95 17.37
C VAL A 97 -18.64 -3.88 17.80
N THR A 98 -19.38 -4.15 18.87
CA THR A 98 -20.36 -3.20 19.46
C THR A 98 -19.74 -1.89 19.91
N LEU A 99 -18.46 -1.88 20.31
CA LEU A 99 -17.76 -0.64 20.64
C LEU A 99 -17.43 0.15 19.37
N ILE A 100 -17.02 -0.52 18.30
CA ILE A 100 -16.71 0.12 17.01
C ILE A 100 -17.97 0.79 16.47
N ASP A 101 -19.11 0.11 16.47
CA ASP A 101 -20.37 0.66 15.96
C ASP A 101 -20.85 1.90 16.74
N SER A 102 -20.43 2.04 18.02
CA SER A 102 -20.71 3.22 18.85
C SER A 102 -19.77 4.41 18.63
N ILE A 103 -18.88 4.36 17.63
CA ILE A 103 -17.96 5.44 17.27
C ILE A 103 -18.62 6.30 16.20
N HIS A 104 -19.60 7.10 16.62
CA HIS A 104 -20.23 8.14 15.82
C HIS A 104 -20.61 9.31 16.73
N TYR A 105 -20.83 10.48 16.14
CA TYR A 105 -20.93 11.75 16.87
C TYR A 105 -22.04 11.75 17.92
N GLU A 106 -23.18 11.14 17.62
CA GLU A 106 -24.38 11.13 18.46
C GLU A 106 -24.22 10.29 19.73
N SER A 107 -23.39 9.24 19.69
CA SER A 107 -23.15 8.35 20.83
C SER A 107 -21.84 8.64 21.56
N PHE A 108 -20.87 9.26 20.89
CA PHE A 108 -19.52 9.43 21.40
C PHE A 108 -19.48 10.32 22.65
N ASN A 109 -18.71 9.89 23.65
CA ASN A 109 -18.48 10.63 24.88
C ASN A 109 -17.14 10.23 25.51
N ALA A 110 -16.73 10.95 26.56
CA ALA A 110 -15.48 10.71 27.26
C ALA A 110 -15.31 9.27 27.79
N LYS A 111 -16.42 8.59 28.16
CA LYS A 111 -16.38 7.19 28.63
C LYS A 111 -16.06 6.24 27.47
N ILE A 112 -16.63 6.46 26.28
CA ILE A 112 -16.30 5.69 25.07
C ILE A 112 -14.85 5.96 24.66
N GLY A 113 -14.41 7.23 24.62
CA GLY A 113 -13.02 7.58 24.33
C GLY A 113 -12.02 6.88 25.26
N LYS A 114 -12.30 6.85 26.58
CA LYS A 114 -11.48 6.11 27.55
C LYS A 114 -11.43 4.61 27.25
N ARG A 115 -12.56 3.99 26.90
CA ARG A 115 -12.61 2.57 26.51
C ARG A 115 -11.76 2.30 25.27
N ILE A 116 -11.89 3.11 24.22
CA ILE A 116 -11.10 2.97 22.99
C ILE A 116 -9.60 3.03 23.32
N LYS A 117 -9.17 3.98 24.15
CA LYS A 117 -7.76 4.09 24.56
C LYS A 117 -7.24 2.84 25.28
N ILE A 118 -8.04 2.25 26.18
CA ILE A 118 -7.68 1.00 26.86
C ILE A 118 -7.45 -0.13 25.85
N TYR A 119 -8.32 -0.28 24.86
CA TYR A 119 -8.14 -1.31 23.83
C TYR A 119 -6.93 -1.02 22.93
N LEU A 120 -6.68 0.26 22.59
CA LEU A 120 -5.48 0.68 21.88
C LEU A 120 -4.19 0.40 22.69
N ASP A 121 -4.24 0.48 24.02
CA ASP A 121 -3.14 0.07 24.91
C ASP A 121 -2.91 -1.45 24.90
N SER A 122 -3.97 -2.25 24.95
CA SER A 122 -3.87 -3.70 24.80
C SER A 122 -3.25 -4.09 23.45
N LEU A 123 -3.68 -3.42 22.38
CA LEU A 123 -3.16 -3.63 21.04
C LEU A 123 -1.69 -3.19 20.93
N LEU A 124 -1.31 -2.10 21.59
CA LEU A 124 0.08 -1.63 21.68
C LEU A 124 0.96 -2.70 22.32
N HIS A 125 0.52 -3.26 23.45
CA HIS A 125 1.24 -4.33 24.14
C HIS A 125 1.39 -5.57 23.23
N TYR A 126 0.32 -5.96 22.54
CA TYR A 126 0.37 -7.05 21.57
C TYR A 126 1.45 -6.83 20.50
N TYR A 127 1.49 -5.66 19.85
CA TYR A 127 2.48 -5.38 18.80
C TYR A 127 3.91 -5.30 19.34
N ILE A 128 4.10 -4.82 20.57
CA ILE A 128 5.41 -4.86 21.25
C ILE A 128 5.88 -6.31 21.39
N GLN A 129 5.02 -7.21 21.90
CA GLN A 129 5.36 -8.61 22.08
C GLN A 129 5.62 -9.32 20.75
N ARG A 130 4.75 -9.08 19.75
CA ARG A 130 4.92 -9.62 18.40
C ARG A 130 6.27 -9.20 17.81
N ARG A 131 6.62 -7.92 17.86
CA ARG A 131 7.92 -7.41 17.41
C ARG A 131 9.09 -8.09 18.11
N ASN A 132 9.01 -8.22 19.44
CA ASN A 132 10.06 -8.88 20.24
C ASN A 132 10.23 -10.36 19.86
N ASN A 133 9.13 -11.07 19.62
CA ASN A 133 9.14 -12.47 19.19
C ASN A 133 9.76 -12.64 17.80
N ILE A 134 9.43 -11.75 16.87
CA ILE A 134 10.00 -11.73 15.52
C ILE A 134 11.50 -11.44 15.58
N ALA A 135 11.92 -10.45 16.36
CA ALA A 135 13.33 -10.11 16.56
C ALA A 135 14.11 -11.32 17.11
N ARG A 136 13.62 -11.95 18.18
CA ARG A 136 14.21 -13.18 18.73
C ARG A 136 14.32 -14.30 17.71
N SER A 137 13.31 -14.45 16.84
CA SER A 137 13.32 -15.47 15.78
C SER A 137 14.35 -15.16 14.69
N LYS A 138 14.49 -13.89 14.31
CA LYS A 138 15.52 -13.42 13.38
C LYS A 138 16.92 -13.65 13.96
N ASP A 139 17.13 -13.29 15.23
CA ASP A 139 18.42 -13.45 15.91
C ASP A 139 18.84 -14.92 15.99
N LYS A 140 17.89 -15.84 16.27
CA LYS A 140 18.13 -17.29 16.22
C LYS A 140 18.58 -17.76 14.85
N LEU A 141 17.99 -17.23 13.78
CA LEU A 141 18.40 -17.55 12.41
C LEU A 141 19.82 -17.03 12.13
N VAL A 142 20.12 -15.79 12.52
CA VAL A 142 21.46 -15.21 12.38
C VAL A 142 22.49 -16.00 13.17
N ALA A 143 22.19 -16.41 14.40
CA ALA A 143 23.06 -17.24 15.22
C ALA A 143 23.32 -18.60 14.56
N LYS A 144 22.28 -19.25 13.99
CA LYS A 144 22.42 -20.51 13.24
C LYS A 144 23.31 -20.36 12.00
N MET A 145 23.21 -19.22 11.29
CA MET A 145 24.04 -18.94 10.12
C MET A 145 25.49 -18.57 10.49
N ASN A 146 25.76 -18.26 11.76
CA ASN A 146 27.09 -17.90 12.28
C ASN A 146 27.61 -18.88 13.35
N SER A 147 27.06 -20.11 13.42
CA SER A 147 27.39 -21.04 14.51
C SER A 147 28.84 -21.52 14.50
N ASP A 148 29.45 -21.58 13.31
CA ASP A 148 30.81 -22.07 13.08
C ASP A 148 31.53 -21.16 12.08
N GLU A 149 32.86 -21.18 12.09
CA GLU A 149 33.68 -20.28 11.26
C GLU A 149 33.36 -20.43 9.76
N THR A 150 33.20 -21.65 9.26
CA THR A 150 32.85 -21.90 7.85
C THR A 150 31.51 -21.30 7.45
N LYS A 151 30.50 -21.40 8.32
CA LYS A 151 29.17 -20.82 8.09
C LYS A 151 29.21 -19.31 8.17
N ARG A 152 29.95 -18.76 9.12
CA ARG A 152 30.18 -17.33 9.27
C ARG A 152 30.84 -16.74 8.02
N THR A 153 31.91 -17.33 7.52
CA THR A 153 32.57 -16.87 6.28
C THR A 153 31.60 -16.92 5.10
N LYS A 154 30.81 -18.00 4.97
CA LYS A 154 29.78 -18.11 3.92
C LYS A 154 28.69 -17.05 4.06
N PHE A 155 28.23 -16.78 5.28
CA PHE A 155 27.23 -15.77 5.58
C PHE A 155 27.73 -14.36 5.21
N ILE A 156 28.94 -14.00 5.63
CA ILE A 156 29.58 -12.72 5.28
C ILE A 156 29.73 -12.59 3.76
N ARG A 157 30.17 -13.65 3.08
CA ARG A 157 30.30 -13.65 1.61
C ARG A 157 28.95 -13.41 0.92
N ILE A 158 27.89 -14.10 1.36
CA ILE A 158 26.54 -13.90 0.81
C ILE A 158 26.07 -12.47 1.07
N LYS A 159 26.27 -11.95 2.28
CA LYS A 159 25.91 -10.57 2.61
C LYS A 159 26.63 -9.58 1.68
N ASN A 160 27.94 -9.68 1.55
CA ASN A 160 28.73 -8.76 0.73
C ASN A 160 28.38 -8.82 -0.77
N MET A 161 27.94 -9.98 -1.27
CA MET A 161 27.60 -10.16 -2.68
C MET A 161 26.16 -9.75 -3.03
N TYR A 162 25.23 -9.83 -2.09
CA TYR A 162 23.80 -9.70 -2.38
C TYR A 162 23.08 -8.60 -1.60
N ASP A 163 23.68 -8.07 -0.53
CA ASP A 163 23.12 -6.95 0.22
C ASP A 163 23.35 -5.64 -0.55
N ASN A 164 22.27 -4.92 -0.83
CA ASN A 164 22.33 -3.62 -1.54
C ASN A 164 21.61 -2.57 -0.71
N GLU A 165 22.38 -1.75 -0.01
CA GLU A 165 21.86 -0.72 0.87
C GLU A 165 21.05 0.35 0.11
N SER A 166 21.53 0.82 -1.04
CA SER A 166 20.82 1.82 -1.83
C SER A 166 19.47 1.31 -2.35
N LEU A 167 19.40 0.06 -2.80
CA LEU A 167 18.16 -0.59 -3.20
C LEU A 167 17.20 -0.72 -2.01
N ARG A 168 17.72 -1.08 -0.84
CA ARG A 168 16.94 -1.18 0.38
C ARG A 168 16.37 0.17 0.79
N ASP A 169 17.21 1.20 0.87
CA ASP A 169 16.82 2.55 1.25
C ASP A 169 15.73 3.12 0.32
N LEU A 170 15.82 2.81 -0.98
CA LEU A 170 14.80 3.12 -1.97
C LEU A 170 13.50 2.34 -1.70
N ALA A 171 13.58 1.01 -1.57
CA ALA A 171 12.41 0.14 -1.43
C ALA A 171 11.65 0.35 -0.11
N VAL A 172 12.33 0.78 0.95
CA VAL A 172 11.72 1.12 2.24
C VAL A 172 11.29 2.60 2.34
N ASN A 173 11.58 3.40 1.31
CA ASN A 173 11.31 4.83 1.30
C ASN A 173 11.92 5.54 2.52
N LYS A 174 13.23 5.34 2.76
CA LYS A 174 13.92 5.78 3.98
C LYS A 174 13.85 7.29 4.21
N ASN A 175 13.80 8.10 3.16
CA ASN A 175 13.83 9.56 3.23
C ASN A 175 12.44 10.20 3.45
N GLU A 176 11.35 9.42 3.47
CA GLU A 176 10.03 9.97 3.76
C GLU A 176 9.92 10.36 5.24
N ILE A 177 9.73 11.66 5.46
CA ILE A 177 9.58 12.26 6.80
C ILE A 177 8.21 11.89 7.35
N ASN A 178 7.17 11.99 6.52
CA ASN A 178 5.79 11.74 6.91
C ASN A 178 5.43 10.27 6.66
N ARG A 179 5.78 9.43 7.64
CA ARG A 179 5.60 7.97 7.61
C ARG A 179 4.13 7.52 7.51
N ILE A 180 3.21 8.38 7.92
CA ILE A 180 1.76 8.18 7.89
C ILE A 180 1.09 9.46 7.40
N LYS A 181 0.14 9.35 6.48
CA LYS A 181 -0.65 10.47 5.96
C LYS A 181 -2.13 10.16 6.12
N GLU A 182 -2.92 11.19 6.32
CA GLU A 182 -4.37 11.12 6.42
C GLU A 182 -4.96 11.60 5.10
N ILE A 183 -5.67 10.71 4.40
CA ILE A 183 -6.22 10.98 3.06
C ILE A 183 -7.64 10.41 3.07
N ASP A 184 -8.64 11.23 2.73
CA ASP A 184 -10.04 10.82 2.60
C ASP A 184 -10.61 10.05 3.80
N GLY A 185 -10.17 10.40 5.02
CA GLY A 185 -10.61 9.73 6.26
C GLY A 185 -9.92 8.39 6.53
N GLU A 186 -8.83 8.07 5.84
CA GLU A 186 -8.01 6.88 6.05
C GLU A 186 -6.55 7.22 6.38
N LEU A 187 -5.89 6.35 7.13
CA LEU A 187 -4.48 6.45 7.47
C LEU A 187 -3.63 5.63 6.48
N VAL A 188 -3.02 6.33 5.52
CA VAL A 188 -2.17 5.74 4.50
C VAL A 188 -0.72 5.68 4.97
N GLN A 189 -0.20 4.45 5.07
CA GLN A 189 1.22 4.18 5.34
C GLN A 189 2.09 4.61 4.15
N GLN A 190 3.10 5.44 4.41
CA GLN A 190 4.08 5.87 3.39
C GLN A 190 5.46 5.21 3.60
N ALA A 191 5.70 4.69 4.80
CA ALA A 191 6.91 3.99 5.17
C ALA A 191 6.92 2.55 4.66
N ASP A 192 8.10 2.02 4.35
CA ASP A 192 8.31 0.59 4.14
C ASP A 192 7.35 -0.07 3.11
N PRO A 193 7.12 0.53 1.92
CA PRO A 193 6.12 0.04 0.98
C PRO A 193 6.38 -1.41 0.52
N ILE A 194 7.65 -1.82 0.46
CA ILE A 194 8.07 -3.19 0.13
C ILE A 194 7.66 -4.24 1.17
N TYR A 195 7.33 -3.82 2.40
CA TYR A 195 6.86 -4.68 3.48
C TYR A 195 5.36 -4.59 3.71
N MET A 196 4.70 -3.58 3.14
CA MET A 196 3.27 -3.39 3.30
C MET A 196 2.46 -4.47 2.55
N ASN A 197 1.40 -4.95 3.18
CA ASN A 197 0.42 -5.80 2.49
C ASN A 197 -0.45 -4.94 1.55
N PRO A 198 -0.80 -5.42 0.35
CA PRO A 198 -1.69 -4.69 -0.54
C PRO A 198 -3.08 -4.55 0.11
N VAL A 199 -3.62 -3.33 0.13
CA VAL A 199 -4.95 -3.01 0.70
C VAL A 199 -6.06 -3.05 -0.37
N SER A 200 -5.76 -3.60 -1.55
CA SER A 200 -6.63 -3.50 -2.72
C SER A 200 -7.81 -4.48 -2.70
N GLN A 201 -9.03 -3.94 -2.84
CA GLN A 201 -10.25 -4.68 -3.14
C GLN A 201 -10.31 -5.03 -4.64
N GLY A 202 -9.51 -6.02 -5.06
CA GLY A 202 -9.66 -6.68 -6.37
C GLY A 202 -9.03 -5.99 -7.58
N ASN A 203 -8.44 -4.80 -7.44
CA ASN A 203 -7.78 -4.08 -8.54
C ASN A 203 -6.26 -4.34 -8.60
N ILE A 204 -5.68 -4.28 -9.80
CA ILE A 204 -4.22 -4.39 -10.04
C ILE A 204 -3.47 -3.20 -9.44
N ARG A 205 -4.17 -2.07 -9.27
CA ARG A 205 -3.62 -0.87 -8.64
C ARG A 205 -3.30 -1.15 -7.18
N THR A 206 -2.04 -0.92 -6.83
CA THR A 206 -1.51 -1.04 -5.48
C THR A 206 -0.41 0.00 -5.35
N HIS A 207 -0.04 0.38 -4.12
CA HIS A 207 1.06 1.28 -3.86
C HIS A 207 2.35 0.82 -4.58
N PHE A 208 3.19 1.80 -4.91
CA PHE A 208 4.44 1.53 -5.60
C PHE A 208 5.39 0.73 -4.72
N PHE A 209 6.10 -0.23 -5.31
CA PHE A 209 6.95 -1.21 -4.62
C PHE A 209 6.21 -2.22 -3.75
N ALA A 210 4.87 -2.33 -3.87
CA ALA A 210 4.17 -3.39 -3.19
C ALA A 210 4.76 -4.75 -3.55
N PRO A 211 4.94 -5.66 -2.58
CA PRO A 211 5.58 -6.94 -2.83
C PRO A 211 4.68 -7.94 -3.56
N LYS A 212 3.36 -7.71 -3.50
CA LYS A 212 2.32 -8.49 -4.16
C LYS A 212 1.24 -7.54 -4.68
N LYS A 213 0.57 -7.93 -5.75
CA LYS A 213 -0.60 -7.23 -6.30
C LYS A 213 -1.78 -8.18 -6.40
N THR A 214 -2.98 -7.64 -6.27
CA THR A 214 -4.22 -8.40 -6.41
C THR A 214 -4.64 -8.45 -7.88
N LEU A 215 -4.93 -9.65 -8.36
CA LEU A 215 -5.49 -9.87 -9.70
C LEU A 215 -6.59 -10.94 -9.56
N PHE A 216 -7.82 -10.63 -9.98
CA PHE A 216 -8.99 -11.52 -9.85
C PHE A 216 -9.20 -12.07 -8.42
N GLY A 217 -9.04 -11.21 -7.40
CA GLY A 217 -9.21 -11.58 -5.99
C GLY A 217 -8.09 -12.46 -5.40
N LYS A 218 -7.05 -12.80 -6.16
CA LYS A 218 -5.88 -13.54 -5.69
C LYS A 218 -4.64 -12.67 -5.65
N LEU A 219 -3.72 -12.98 -4.73
CA LEU A 219 -2.46 -12.27 -4.57
C LEU A 219 -1.35 -12.94 -5.38
N TYR A 220 -0.73 -12.19 -6.29
CA TYR A 220 0.43 -12.64 -7.05
C TYR A 220 1.64 -11.76 -6.77
N ASP A 221 2.84 -12.30 -6.96
CA ASP A 221 4.06 -11.51 -6.84
C ASP A 221 4.09 -10.42 -7.91
N THR A 222 4.47 -9.21 -7.49
CA THR A 222 4.52 -8.02 -8.34
C THR A 222 5.36 -8.22 -9.59
N PHE A 223 6.44 -9.01 -9.50
CA PHE A 223 7.26 -9.35 -10.65
C PHE A 223 6.43 -9.94 -11.80
N TRP A 224 5.64 -10.98 -11.54
CA TRP A 224 4.88 -11.66 -12.59
C TRP A 224 3.76 -10.80 -13.17
N ILE A 225 3.04 -10.05 -12.33
CA ILE A 225 2.00 -9.13 -12.79
C ILE A 225 2.61 -8.04 -13.69
N ASN A 226 3.70 -7.42 -13.26
CA ASN A 226 4.31 -6.34 -14.01
C ASN A 226 4.88 -6.83 -15.35
N ILE A 227 5.52 -8.01 -15.37
CA ILE A 227 5.97 -8.65 -16.61
C ILE A 227 4.79 -8.95 -17.53
N LEU A 228 3.69 -9.50 -17.01
CA LEU A 228 2.48 -9.75 -17.80
C LEU A 228 1.93 -8.46 -18.42
N VAL A 229 1.88 -7.36 -17.67
CA VAL A 229 1.42 -6.06 -18.19
C VAL A 229 2.31 -5.58 -19.34
N ILE A 230 3.64 -5.70 -19.22
CA ILE A 230 4.57 -5.31 -20.29
C ILE A 230 4.36 -6.17 -21.55
N TRP A 231 4.13 -7.48 -21.38
CA TRP A 231 3.79 -8.37 -22.49
C TRP A 231 2.47 -7.97 -23.16
N LEU A 232 1.44 -7.65 -22.37
CA LEU A 232 0.16 -7.17 -22.89
C LEU A 232 0.28 -5.84 -23.63
N MET A 233 1.09 -4.90 -23.14
CA MET A 233 1.41 -3.64 -23.83
C MET A 233 2.10 -3.91 -25.18
N SER A 234 3.05 -4.83 -25.20
CA SER A 234 3.78 -5.22 -26.43
C SER A 234 2.86 -5.90 -27.44
N LEU A 235 2.00 -6.81 -26.97
CA LEU A 235 0.98 -7.48 -27.79
C LEU A 235 -0.04 -6.47 -28.35
N PHE A 236 -0.50 -5.53 -27.53
CA PHE A 236 -1.40 -4.48 -27.96
C PHE A 236 -0.78 -3.62 -29.08
N LEU A 237 0.50 -3.25 -28.95
CA LEU A 237 1.22 -2.53 -29.99
C LEU A 237 1.34 -3.35 -31.29
N MET A 238 1.62 -4.65 -31.18
CA MET A 238 1.69 -5.55 -32.33
C MET A 238 0.34 -5.65 -33.05
N ILE A 239 -0.77 -5.81 -32.32
CA ILE A 239 -2.12 -5.85 -32.89
C ILE A 239 -2.49 -4.50 -33.51
N SER A 240 -2.18 -3.40 -32.83
CA SER A 240 -2.42 -2.04 -33.33
C SER A 240 -1.72 -1.80 -34.67
N LEU A 241 -0.47 -2.27 -34.79
CA LEU A 241 0.29 -2.20 -36.03
C LEU A 241 -0.30 -3.09 -37.12
N TYR A 242 -0.62 -4.35 -36.79
CA TYR A 242 -1.21 -5.30 -37.73
C TYR A 242 -2.55 -4.81 -38.33
N LEU A 243 -3.41 -4.21 -37.50
CA LEU A 243 -4.70 -3.66 -37.93
C LEU A 243 -4.59 -2.28 -38.60
N ASN A 244 -3.36 -1.76 -38.73
CA ASN A 244 -3.07 -0.39 -39.17
C ASN A 244 -3.91 0.64 -38.39
N LEU A 245 -4.10 0.41 -37.08
CA LEU A 245 -4.99 1.22 -36.25
C LEU A 245 -4.51 2.68 -36.19
N PHE A 246 -3.20 2.90 -36.11
CA PHE A 246 -2.61 4.24 -36.14
C PHE A 246 -2.95 4.99 -37.44
N ARG A 247 -2.82 4.33 -38.60
CA ARG A 247 -3.19 4.90 -39.89
C ARG A 247 -4.68 5.25 -39.94
N LYS A 248 -5.55 4.33 -39.51
CA LYS A 248 -7.00 4.57 -39.45
C LYS A 248 -7.34 5.76 -38.56
N ILE A 249 -6.68 5.91 -37.41
CA ILE A 249 -6.87 7.05 -36.50
C ILE A 249 -6.44 8.36 -37.17
N LEU A 250 -5.35 8.38 -37.94
CA LEU A 250 -4.88 9.57 -38.65
C LEU A 250 -5.75 9.95 -39.85
N GLU A 251 -6.34 8.97 -40.56
CA GLU A 251 -7.23 9.21 -41.70
C GLU A 251 -8.66 9.59 -41.25
N TYR A 252 -9.06 9.22 -40.03
CA TYR A 252 -10.41 9.43 -39.50
C TYR A 252 -10.88 10.91 -39.47
N PRO A 253 -10.05 11.90 -39.06
CA PRO A 253 -10.44 13.32 -39.11
C PRO A 253 -10.77 13.79 -40.54
N GLY A 254 -9.99 13.36 -41.53
CA GLY A 254 -10.25 13.71 -42.94
C GLY A 254 -11.58 13.15 -43.43
N ILE A 255 -11.88 11.89 -43.11
CA ILE A 255 -13.16 11.24 -43.45
C ILE A 255 -14.34 11.93 -42.74
N LEU A 256 -14.14 12.39 -41.51
CA LEU A 256 -15.18 13.10 -40.74
C LEU A 256 -15.48 14.48 -41.35
N ILE A 257 -14.44 15.20 -41.76
CA ILE A 257 -14.56 16.50 -42.46
C ILE A 257 -15.27 16.33 -43.80
N ASP A 258 -14.92 15.32 -44.59
CA ASP A 258 -15.58 15.02 -45.87
C ASP A 258 -17.08 14.67 -45.69
N LYS A 259 -17.42 13.91 -44.64
CA LYS A 259 -18.82 13.61 -44.29
C LYS A 259 -19.58 14.86 -43.84
N LEU A 260 -18.95 15.72 -43.04
CA LEU A 260 -19.52 17.02 -42.62
C LEU A 260 -19.74 17.95 -43.81
N GLN A 261 -18.80 18.03 -44.75
CA GLN A 261 -18.95 18.83 -45.97
C GLN A 261 -20.06 18.33 -46.89
N LYS A 262 -20.27 17.01 -46.98
CA LYS A 262 -21.40 16.43 -47.75
C LYS A 262 -22.77 16.65 -47.11
N LEU A 263 -22.82 16.92 -45.80
CA LEU A 263 -24.06 17.24 -45.07
C LEU A 263 -24.39 18.75 -45.09
N LEU A 264 -23.44 19.60 -45.49
CA LEU A 264 -23.69 21.01 -45.76
C LEU A 264 -24.27 21.15 -47.18
N PRO A 265 -25.40 21.86 -47.37
CA PRO A 265 -25.99 22.02 -48.69
C PRO A 265 -24.99 22.72 -49.62
N LYS A 266 -24.74 22.13 -50.80
CA LYS A 266 -24.04 22.83 -51.87
C LYS A 266 -24.85 24.08 -52.18
N LYS A 267 -24.30 25.27 -51.93
CA LYS A 267 -24.78 26.49 -52.59
C LYS A 267 -24.64 26.22 -54.09
N GLU A 268 -25.76 26.04 -54.77
CA GLU A 268 -25.81 26.13 -56.22
C GLU A 268 -25.21 27.48 -56.60
N ALA A 269 -24.14 27.43 -57.38
CA ALA A 269 -23.60 28.61 -58.02
C ALA A 269 -24.57 28.94 -59.17
N GLU A 270 -25.49 29.85 -58.90
CA GLU A 270 -26.11 30.64 -59.96
C GLU A 270 -25.15 31.75 -60.39
N ALA A 271 -25.04 31.89 -61.72
CA ALA A 271 -24.32 32.88 -62.54
C ALA A 271 -22.86 32.57 -62.90
#